data_AF-A0A535N5X2-F1
#
_entry.id   AF-A0A535N5X2-F1
#
_cell.length_a   1.000
_cell.length_b   1.000
_cell.length_c   1.000
_cell.angle_alpha   90.00
_cell.angle_beta   90.00
_cell.angle_gamma   90.00
#
_symmetry.space_group_name_H-M   'P 1'
#
loop_
_entity.id
_entity.type
_entity.pdbx_description
1 polymer ?
#
loop_
_entity_poly.entity_id
_entity_poly.type
_entity_poly.pdbx_seq_one_letter_code
_entity_poly.pdbx_strand_id
1 'polypeptide(L)' 'MAGRDLGFVSPALYALANNPTTYAADFYDPFQNCNQTDPSVPGWCASKGWDAVTGLGTPNAATLIPDLIAAIPS' A
#
# COMPACT_ATOMS: atom_id res chain seq x y z
N MET A 1 16.17 -4.18 11.34
CA MET A 1 16.85 -3.71 10.11
C MET A 1 17.23 -4.93 9.27
N ALA A 2 17.21 -4.83 7.93
CA ALA A 2 17.39 -5.97 7.03
C ALA A 2 18.84 -6.46 6.88
N GLY A 3 19.81 -5.56 7.04
CA GLY A 3 21.23 -5.87 6.80
C GLY A 3 21.59 -6.15 5.33
N ARG A 4 20.65 -5.95 4.40
CA ARG A 4 20.80 -6.09 2.94
C ARG A 4 19.80 -5.22 2.20
N ASP A 5 19.99 -5.06 0.89
CA ASP A 5 18.98 -4.50 -0.01
C ASP A 5 17.79 -5.45 -0.15
N LEU A 6 16.57 -4.91 -0.15
CA LEU A 6 15.34 -5.69 -0.32
C LEU A 6 14.99 -5.97 -1.78
N GLY A 7 15.67 -5.31 -2.73
CA GLY A 7 15.43 -5.49 -4.15
C GLY A 7 14.02 -5.08 -4.59
N PHE A 8 13.40 -5.90 -5.45
CA PHE A 8 12.06 -5.65 -5.97
C PHE A 8 10.98 -6.02 -4.95
N VAL A 9 10.51 -5.02 -4.20
CA VAL A 9 9.60 -5.20 -3.06
C VAL A 9 8.11 -5.31 -3.41
N SER A 10 7.70 -4.99 -4.65
CA SER A 10 6.28 -4.93 -5.00
C SER A 10 5.53 -6.25 -4.74
N PRO A 11 6.02 -7.44 -5.11
CA PRO A 11 5.30 -8.68 -4.83
C PRO A 11 5.06 -8.90 -3.32
N ALA A 12 6.05 -8.60 -2.49
CA ALA A 12 5.94 -8.73 -1.03
C ALA A 12 4.98 -7.69 -0.43
N LEU A 13 5.02 -6.44 -0.90
CA LEU A 13 4.08 -5.38 -0.48
C LEU A 13 2.63 -5.79 -0.73
N TYR A 14 2.33 -6.29 -1.93
CA TYR A 14 0.97 -6.72 -2.27
C TYR A 14 0.56 -8.02 -1.57
N ALA A 15 1.51 -8.90 -1.24
CA ALA A 15 1.25 -10.08 -0.42
C ALA A 15 0.84 -9.70 1.01
N LEU A 16 1.55 -8.76 1.64
CA LEU A 16 1.21 -8.22 2.96
C LEU A 16 -0.14 -7.50 2.91
N ALA A 17 -0.39 -6.72 1.87
CA ALA A 17 -1.65 -6.01 1.69
C ALA A 17 -2.88 -6.92 1.51
N ASN A 18 -2.69 -8.16 1.04
CA ASN A 18 -3.79 -9.10 0.83
C ASN A 18 -4.35 -9.69 2.15
N ASN A 19 -3.68 -9.47 3.28
CA ASN A 19 -4.18 -9.81 4.60
C ASN A 19 -4.73 -8.53 5.29
N PRO A 20 -6.02 -8.50 5.68
CA PRO A 20 -6.64 -7.30 6.27
C PRO A 20 -5.95 -6.78 7.53
N THR A 21 -5.36 -7.66 8.33
CA THR A 21 -4.70 -7.30 9.59
C THR A 21 -3.38 -6.57 9.33
N THR A 22 -2.54 -7.13 8.45
CA THR A 22 -1.29 -6.48 8.05
C THR A 22 -1.57 -5.22 7.24
N TYR A 23 -2.57 -5.23 6.35
CA TYR A 23 -2.99 -4.03 5.63
C TYR A 23 -3.33 -2.87 6.57
N ALA A 24 -4.18 -3.11 7.58
CA ALA A 24 -4.59 -2.08 8.53
C ALA A 24 -3.46 -1.62 9.47
N ALA A 25 -2.44 -2.45 9.70
CA ALA A 25 -1.29 -2.09 10.50
C ALA A 25 -0.24 -1.30 9.70
N ASP A 26 -0.05 -1.67 8.43
CA ASP A 26 1.05 -1.21 7.58
C ASP A 26 0.69 -0.03 6.69
N PHE A 27 -0.60 0.22 6.45
CA PHE A 27 -1.06 1.29 5.58
C PHE A 27 -2.15 2.14 6.21
N TYR A 28 -2.01 3.45 6.05
CA TYR A 28 -3.10 4.39 6.21
C TYR A 28 -3.84 4.50 4.87
N ASP A 29 -5.11 4.09 4.84
CA ASP A 29 -5.94 3.97 3.64
C ASP A 29 -6.97 5.11 3.53
N PRO A 30 -6.70 6.16 2.71
CA PRO A 30 -7.64 7.24 2.47
C PRO A 30 -8.68 6.83 1.43
N PHE A 31 -9.90 6.52 1.89
CA PHE A 31 -11.01 6.04 1.03
C PHE A 31 -12.01 7.15 0.63
N GLN A 32 -11.65 8.43 0.79
CA GLN A 32 -12.53 9.56 0.47
C GLN A 32 -11.89 10.47 -0.58
N ASN A 33 -12.73 11.05 -1.44
CA ASN A 33 -12.41 11.89 -2.60
C ASN A 33 -12.09 11.13 -3.90
N CYS A 34 -11.97 11.88 -4.99
CA CYS A 34 -11.72 11.37 -6.34
C CYS A 34 -10.56 12.13 -6.98
N ASN A 35 -9.83 11.52 -7.92
CA ASN A 35 -8.72 12.16 -8.63
C ASN A 35 -9.14 12.93 -9.90
N GLN A 36 -10.43 13.27 -10.03
CA GLN A 36 -10.92 14.03 -11.17
C GLN A 36 -10.45 15.48 -11.09
N THR A 37 -9.71 15.92 -12.10
CA THR A 37 -9.25 17.32 -12.25
C THR A 37 -9.98 18.05 -13.37
N ASP A 38 -10.38 17.34 -14.42
CA ASP A 38 -11.19 17.84 -15.53
C ASP A 38 -12.63 17.27 -15.43
N PRO A 39 -13.67 18.11 -15.28
CA PRO A 39 -15.06 17.66 -15.22
C PRO A 39 -15.54 16.89 -16.46
N SER A 40 -14.90 17.09 -17.61
CA SER A 40 -15.23 16.41 -18.87
C SER A 40 -14.64 15.01 -18.99
N VAL A 41 -13.66 14.66 -18.14
CA VAL A 41 -13.00 13.34 -18.11
C VAL A 41 -13.35 12.66 -16.79
N PRO A 42 -14.06 11.52 -16.80
CA PRO A 42 -14.34 10.78 -15.57
C PRO A 42 -13.05 10.39 -14.82
N GLY A 43 -12.98 10.73 -13.53
CA GLY A 43 -11.92 10.26 -12.64
C GLY A 43 -12.30 8.99 -11.89
N TRP A 44 -11.39 8.52 -11.04
CA TRP A 44 -11.59 7.44 -10.10
C TRP A 44 -11.86 8.01 -8.72
N CYS A 45 -12.75 7.36 -7.96
CA CYS A 45 -12.96 7.67 -6.56
C CYS A 45 -12.28 6.62 -5.69
N ALA A 46 -11.69 7.09 -4.59
CA ALA A 46 -11.01 6.24 -3.63
C ALA A 46 -12.01 5.26 -2.99
N SER A 47 -11.50 4.11 -2.55
CA SER A 47 -12.30 3.06 -1.91
C SER A 47 -11.50 2.39 -0.82
N LYS A 48 -12.11 1.44 -0.08
CA LYS A 48 -11.35 0.68 0.93
C LYS A 48 -10.49 -0.37 0.24
N GLY A 49 -9.25 -0.51 0.69
CA GLY A 49 -8.26 -1.39 0.08
C GLY A 49 -7.58 -0.71 -1.11
N TRP A 50 -7.05 -1.51 -2.03
CA TRP A 50 -6.37 -0.94 -3.19
C TRP A 50 -7.33 -0.14 -4.08
N ASP A 51 -6.92 1.06 -4.48
CA ASP A 51 -7.64 1.85 -5.48
C ASP A 51 -6.71 2.63 -6.43
N ALA A 52 -7.28 3.16 -7.50
CA ALA A 52 -6.55 3.90 -8.54
C ALA A 52 -6.23 5.36 -8.16
N VAL A 53 -6.61 5.81 -6.97
CA VAL A 53 -6.38 7.16 -6.45
C VAL A 53 -5.17 7.18 -5.50
N THR A 54 -5.08 6.20 -4.60
CA THR A 54 -4.10 6.13 -3.50
C THR A 54 -3.28 4.84 -3.48
N GLY A 55 -3.59 3.86 -4.33
CA GLY A 55 -2.95 2.56 -4.31
C GLY A 55 -3.32 1.81 -3.03
N LEU A 56 -2.32 1.35 -2.28
CA LEU A 56 -2.51 0.75 -0.94
C LEU A 56 -2.67 1.81 0.16
N GLY A 57 -2.63 3.10 -0.18
CA GLY A 57 -2.55 4.20 0.77
C GLY A 57 -1.10 4.55 1.15
N THR A 58 -0.96 5.21 2.30
CA THR A 58 0.33 5.72 2.80
C THR A 58 0.97 4.72 3.76
N PRO A 59 2.23 4.31 3.56
CA PRO A 59 2.88 3.32 4.42
C PRO A 59 3.17 3.87 5.82
N ASN A 60 2.86 3.07 6.85
CA ASN A 60 3.37 3.21 8.20
C ASN A 60 4.72 2.48 8.30
N ALA A 61 5.82 3.20 8.10
CA ALA A 61 7.15 2.60 8.04
C ALA A 61 7.55 1.84 9.33
N ALA A 62 7.00 2.20 10.49
CA ALA A 62 7.32 1.55 11.75
C ALA A 62 6.85 0.09 11.81
N THR A 63 5.73 -0.23 11.16
CA THR A 63 5.14 -1.56 11.07
C THR A 63 5.49 -2.25 9.76
N LEU A 64 5.47 -1.52 8.65
CA LEU A 64 5.71 -2.08 7.33
C LEU A 64 7.15 -2.60 7.14
N ILE A 65 8.17 -1.90 7.64
CA ILE A 65 9.56 -2.30 7.43
C ILE A 65 9.87 -3.70 8.02
N PRO A 66 9.56 -4.00 9.30
CA PRO A 66 9.82 -5.33 9.84
C PRO A 66 9.04 -6.43 9.11
N ASP A 67 7.78 -6.19 8.73
CA ASP A 67 6.96 -7.17 8.01
C ASP A 67 7.47 -7.42 6.59
N LEU A 68 7.94 -6.36 5.91
CA LEU A 68 8.54 -6.47 4.58
C LEU A 68 9.86 -7.25 4.58
N ILE A 69 10.68 -7.09 5.63
CA ILE A 69 11.90 -7.88 5.80
C ILE A 69 11.56 -9.36 5.99
N ALA A 70 10.51 -9.68 6.74
CA ALA A 70 10.08 -11.05 6.98
C ALA A 70 9.45 -11.70 5.73
N ALA A 71 8.76 -10.92 4.90
CA ALA A 71 8.10 -11.39 3.69
C ALA A 71 9.06 -11.67 2.52
N ILE A 72 10.28 -11.12 2.56
CA ILE A 72 11.26 -11.26 1.47
C ILE A 72 12.33 -12.30 1.87
N PRO A 73 12.45 -13.42 1.14
CA PRO A 73 13.49 -14.40 1.40
C PRO A 73 14.91 -13.81 1.27
N SER A 74 15.87 -14.45 1.94
CA SER A 74 17.28 -14.01 1.96
C SER A 74 18.05 -14.48 0.75
#